data_AF-A0A1Q6CIA4-F1
#
_entry.id   AF-A0A1Q6CIA4-F1
#
_cell.length_a   1.000
_cell.length_b   1.000
_cell.length_c   1.000
_cell.angle_alpha   90.00
_cell.angle_beta   90.00
_cell.angle_gamma   90.00
#
_symmetry.space_group_name_H-M   'P 1'
#
loop_
_entity.id
_entity.type
_entity.pdbx_description
1 polymer ?
#
loop_
_entity_poly.entity_id
_entity_poly.type
_entity_poly.pdbx_seq_one_letter_code
_entity_poly.pdbx_strand_id
1 'polypeptide(L)'
;MLVLIGWIGTAIYLINHAYISFVRQWKPSIYYGGNLIAATVLVMSSLAVNSYQAVFINAFWAMVSLAILRGWPINKIPASTRIFYLGLLVFISYFCYLYFANGVINIALLGWSSAYAFTAGYLLFCCKKLNHLAYLLLNAYAAIVLLPQLWQDQNLPVFALEIAWAIISIVGAIKRVREPHLMD
;
A
#
# COMPACT_ATOMS: atom_id res chain seq x y z
N MET A 1 9.73 12.09 -19.95
CA MET A 1 10.76 11.99 -18.88
C MET A 1 10.17 11.55 -17.54
N LEU A 2 9.14 12.22 -17.01
CA LEU A 2 8.53 11.88 -15.70
C LEU A 2 7.85 10.50 -15.66
N VAL A 3 7.28 10.03 -16.77
CA VAL A 3 6.75 8.65 -16.90
C VAL A 3 7.86 7.60 -16.77
N LEU A 4 9.01 7.82 -17.40
CA LEU A 4 10.16 6.91 -17.32
C LEU A 4 10.70 6.84 -15.88
N ILE A 5 10.76 7.99 -15.21
CA ILE A 5 11.12 8.09 -13.79
C ILE A 5 10.17 7.24 -12.94
N GLY A 6 8.85 7.33 -13.18
CA GLY A 6 7.88 6.48 -12.49
C GLY A 6 8.13 4.99 -12.69
N TRP A 7 8.40 4.55 -13.93
CA TRP A 7 8.71 3.14 -14.21
C TRP A 7 9.98 2.64 -13.51
N ILE A 8 11.00 3.49 -13.39
CA ILE A 8 12.20 3.18 -12.59
C ILE A 8 11.81 2.95 -11.13
N GLY A 9 10.98 3.82 -10.56
CA GLY A 9 10.49 3.65 -9.19
C GLY A 9 9.73 2.33 -9.00
N THR A 10 8.80 2.01 -9.89
CA THR A 10 8.07 0.72 -9.89
C THR A 10 9.01 -0.48 -9.97
N ALA A 11 9.99 -0.45 -10.88
CA ALA A 11 10.97 -1.52 -11.02
C ALA A 11 11.80 -1.70 -9.74
N ILE A 12 12.28 -0.62 -9.13
CA ILE A 12 13.05 -0.67 -7.89
C ILE A 12 12.21 -1.29 -6.76
N TYR A 13 10.92 -0.92 -6.63
CA TYR A 13 10.04 -1.53 -5.63
C TYR A 13 9.93 -3.05 -5.80
N LEU A 14 9.69 -3.52 -7.02
CA LEU A 14 9.54 -4.94 -7.31
C LEU A 14 10.86 -5.70 -7.12
N ILE A 15 11.99 -5.11 -7.52
CA ILE A 15 13.32 -5.67 -7.28
C ILE A 15 13.61 -5.77 -5.78
N ASN A 16 13.29 -4.75 -4.99
CA ASN A 16 13.48 -4.80 -3.53
C ASN A 16 12.57 -5.84 -2.86
N HIS A 17 11.34 -5.99 -3.35
CA HIS A 17 10.45 -7.05 -2.86
C HIS A 17 11.00 -8.44 -3.21
N ALA A 18 11.51 -8.62 -4.43
CA ALA A 18 12.20 -9.86 -4.81
C ALA A 18 13.44 -10.11 -3.94
N TYR A 19 14.23 -9.06 -3.66
CA TYR A 19 15.41 -9.15 -2.80
C TYR A 19 15.08 -9.74 -1.43
N ILE A 20 14.07 -9.22 -0.72
CA ILE A 20 13.69 -9.76 0.60
C ILE A 20 13.06 -11.17 0.50
N SER A 21 12.47 -11.50 -0.64
CA SER A 21 11.81 -12.79 -0.85
C SER A 21 12.80 -13.92 -1.16
N PHE A 22 13.91 -13.61 -1.85
CA PHE A 22 14.87 -14.62 -2.32
C PHE A 22 16.19 -14.62 -1.54
N VAL A 23 16.59 -13.50 -0.93
CA VAL A 23 17.86 -13.41 -0.18
C VAL A 23 17.63 -13.67 1.30
N ARG A 24 18.04 -14.85 1.79
CA ARG A 24 17.85 -15.27 3.20
C ARG A 24 18.46 -14.30 4.22
N GLN A 25 19.64 -13.76 3.92
CA GLN A 25 20.36 -12.79 4.78
C GLN A 25 20.22 -11.37 4.23
N TRP A 26 18.99 -10.94 3.95
CA TRP A 26 18.73 -9.60 3.47
C TRP A 26 19.16 -8.54 4.51
N LYS A 27 19.64 -7.39 4.01
CA LYS A 27 20.07 -6.27 4.86
C LYS A 27 18.97 -5.19 4.89
N PRO A 28 18.51 -4.78 6.09
CA PRO A 28 17.51 -3.71 6.21
C PRO A 28 17.90 -2.41 5.52
N SER A 29 19.16 -2.00 5.62
CA SER A 29 19.64 -0.76 4.99
C SER A 29 19.51 -0.77 3.46
N ILE A 30 19.71 -1.93 2.83
CA ILE A 30 19.57 -2.08 1.37
C ILE A 30 18.09 -2.01 0.99
N TYR A 31 17.25 -2.80 1.66
CA TYR A 31 15.83 -2.87 1.36
C TYR A 31 15.11 -1.52 1.56
N TYR A 32 15.27 -0.91 2.74
CA TYR A 32 14.63 0.37 3.04
C TYR A 32 15.28 1.54 2.30
N GLY A 33 16.59 1.47 2.00
CA GLY A 33 17.25 2.46 1.14
C GLY A 33 16.68 2.45 -0.28
N GLY A 34 16.55 1.26 -0.87
CA GLY A 34 15.92 1.11 -2.18
C GLY A 34 14.46 1.54 -2.18
N ASN A 35 13.68 1.18 -1.15
CA ASN A 35 12.29 1.59 -1.04
C ASN A 35 12.14 3.11 -0.87
N LEU A 36 13.04 3.77 -0.13
CA LEU A 36 13.04 5.23 0.00
C LEU A 36 13.25 5.90 -1.37
N ILE A 37 14.19 5.40 -2.17
CA ILE A 37 14.44 5.91 -3.53
C ILE A 37 13.20 5.70 -4.41
N ALA A 38 12.68 4.46 -4.46
CA ALA A 38 11.51 4.12 -5.26
C ALA A 38 10.29 4.97 -4.90
N ALA A 39 9.99 5.09 -3.61
CA ALA A 39 8.88 5.87 -3.07
C ALA A 39 9.01 7.35 -3.43
N THR A 40 10.19 7.94 -3.23
CA THR A 40 10.44 9.36 -3.53
C THR A 40 10.27 9.65 -5.02
N VAL A 41 10.81 8.77 -5.86
CA VAL A 41 10.67 8.83 -7.32
C VAL A 41 9.20 8.76 -7.74
N LEU A 42 8.43 7.83 -7.15
CA LEU A 42 7.01 7.68 -7.46
C LEU A 42 6.16 8.82 -6.91
N VAL A 43 6.53 9.44 -5.79
CA VAL A 43 5.89 10.70 -5.32
C VAL A 43 6.05 11.78 -6.38
N MET A 44 7.28 12.01 -6.87
CA MET A 44 7.54 13.04 -7.86
C MET A 44 6.81 12.78 -9.19
N SER A 45 6.82 11.54 -9.69
CA SER A 45 6.11 11.20 -10.93
C SER A 45 4.59 11.27 -10.78
N SER A 46 4.05 10.89 -9.61
CA SER A 46 2.61 10.91 -9.35
C SER A 46 2.07 12.34 -9.15
N LEU A 47 2.86 13.24 -8.52
CA LEU A 47 2.53 14.66 -8.43
C LEU A 47 2.38 15.29 -9.82
N ALA A 48 3.24 14.91 -10.77
CA ALA A 48 3.20 15.43 -12.14
C ALA A 48 1.92 15.09 -12.92
N VAL A 49 1.19 14.05 -12.49
CA VAL A 49 -0.10 13.65 -13.07
C VAL A 49 -1.28 13.85 -12.12
N ASN A 50 -1.08 14.64 -11.05
CA ASN A 50 -2.10 14.93 -10.02
C ASN A 50 -2.72 13.69 -9.35
N SER A 51 -1.99 12.58 -9.27
CA SER A 51 -2.48 11.33 -8.66
C SER A 51 -2.25 11.33 -7.14
N TYR A 52 -3.07 12.10 -6.42
CA TYR A 52 -2.83 12.42 -5.00
C TYR A 52 -2.87 11.23 -4.06
N GLN A 53 -3.68 10.22 -4.33
CA GLN A 53 -3.73 8.99 -3.53
C GLN A 53 -2.42 8.21 -3.66
N ALA A 54 -1.87 8.11 -4.88
CA ALA A 54 -0.56 7.52 -5.12
C ALA A 54 0.56 8.32 -4.43
N VAL A 55 0.49 9.66 -4.50
CA VAL A 55 1.43 10.55 -3.80
C VAL A 55 1.40 10.27 -2.29
N PHE A 56 0.20 10.21 -1.70
CA PHE A 56 0.05 9.97 -0.27
C PHE A 56 0.64 8.62 0.16
N ILE A 57 0.30 7.54 -0.56
CA ILE A 57 0.77 6.18 -0.25
C ILE A 57 2.30 6.10 -0.38
N ASN A 58 2.87 6.64 -1.46
CA ASN A 58 4.32 6.59 -1.65
C ASN A 58 5.05 7.53 -0.67
N ALA A 59 4.50 8.69 -0.33
CA ALA A 59 5.06 9.55 0.70
C ALA A 59 5.07 8.85 2.07
N PHE A 60 4.01 8.12 2.41
CA PHE A 60 3.99 7.27 3.59
C PHE A 60 5.12 6.24 3.60
N TRP A 61 5.32 5.52 2.48
CA TRP A 61 6.40 4.55 2.38
C TRP A 61 7.80 5.16 2.42
N ALA A 62 7.98 6.36 1.86
CA ALA A 62 9.21 7.13 1.98
C ALA A 62 9.48 7.47 3.46
N MET A 63 8.47 7.96 4.18
CA MET A 63 8.58 8.27 5.60
C MET A 63 8.89 7.04 6.46
N VAL A 64 8.20 5.91 6.24
CA VAL A 64 8.45 4.64 6.95
C VAL A 64 9.88 4.18 6.69
N SER A 65 10.32 4.17 5.44
CA SER A 65 11.68 3.76 5.06
C SER A 65 12.73 4.64 5.74
N LEU A 66 12.54 5.97 5.72
CA LEU A 66 13.44 6.92 6.37
C LEU A 66 13.50 6.72 7.89
N ALA A 67 12.34 6.54 8.53
CA ALA A 67 12.25 6.32 9.96
C ALA A 67 12.97 5.02 10.37
N ILE A 68 12.77 3.93 9.64
CA ILE A 68 13.46 2.65 9.92
C ILE A 68 14.98 2.77 9.70
N LEU A 69 15.43 3.45 8.65
CA LEU A 69 16.86 3.71 8.42
C LEU A 69 17.51 4.54 9.54
N ARG A 70 16.73 5.38 10.22
CA ARG A 70 17.15 6.14 11.41
C ARG A 70 16.98 5.37 12.73
N GLY A 71 16.56 4.11 12.68
CA GLY A 71 16.34 3.28 13.86
C GLY A 71 15.11 3.64 14.67
N TRP A 72 14.13 4.34 14.09
CA TRP A 72 12.90 4.70 14.80
C TRP A 72 11.97 3.48 14.94
N PRO A 73 11.44 3.21 16.14
CA PRO A 73 10.60 2.05 16.40
C PRO A 73 9.16 2.28 15.94
N ILE A 74 8.87 1.95 14.67
CA ILE A 74 7.53 2.07 14.06
C ILE A 74 6.43 1.34 14.86
N ASN A 75 6.79 0.23 15.50
CA ASN A 75 5.87 -0.55 16.33
C ASN A 75 5.39 0.17 17.61
N LYS A 76 5.96 1.33 17.95
CA LYS A 76 5.52 2.17 19.07
C LYS A 76 4.54 3.27 18.66
N ILE A 77 4.25 3.43 17.37
CA ILE A 77 3.25 4.39 16.92
C ILE A 77 1.87 3.92 17.41
N PRO A 78 1.11 4.76 18.14
CA PRO A 78 -0.18 4.35 18.68
C PRO A 78 -1.18 4.13 17.54
N ALA A 79 -1.52 2.86 17.29
CA ALA A 79 -2.54 2.46 16.33
C ALA A 79 -3.70 1.75 17.04
N SER A 80 -4.95 2.05 16.69
CA SER A 80 -6.13 1.43 17.29
C SER A 80 -6.94 0.70 16.24
N THR A 81 -7.17 -0.61 16.45
CA THR A 81 -7.95 -1.43 15.53
C THR A 81 -9.40 -0.95 15.43
N ARG A 82 -9.95 -0.43 16.55
CA ARG A 82 -11.30 0.16 16.57
C ARG A 82 -11.38 1.41 15.70
N ILE A 83 -10.43 2.33 15.85
CA ILE A 83 -10.38 3.55 15.04
C ILE A 83 -10.17 3.20 13.57
N PHE A 84 -9.32 2.21 13.30
CA PHE A 84 -9.09 1.72 11.94
C PHE A 84 -10.38 1.29 11.25
N TYR A 85 -11.11 0.33 11.84
CA TYR A 85 -12.34 -0.19 11.24
C TYR A 85 -13.47 0.84 11.21
N LEU A 86 -13.55 1.74 12.21
CA LEU A 86 -14.50 2.86 12.16
C LEU A 86 -14.21 3.79 10.99
N GLY A 87 -12.94 4.15 10.75
CA GLY A 87 -12.58 4.97 9.60
C GLY A 87 -12.90 4.28 8.27
N LEU A 88 -12.61 2.98 8.15
CA LEU A 88 -12.94 2.22 6.94
C LEU A 88 -14.47 2.14 6.73
N LEU A 89 -15.23 1.94 7.80
CA LEU A 89 -16.69 1.96 7.76
C LEU A 89 -17.22 3.33 7.30
N VAL A 90 -16.65 4.43 7.79
CA VAL A 90 -17.02 5.78 7.35
C VAL A 90 -16.80 5.95 5.83
N PHE A 91 -15.66 5.50 5.29
CA PHE A 91 -15.42 5.53 3.84
C PHE A 91 -16.48 4.74 3.06
N ILE A 92 -16.74 3.50 3.48
CA ILE A 92 -17.71 2.62 2.81
C ILE A 92 -19.13 3.17 2.90
N SER A 93 -19.57 3.58 4.09
CA SER A 93 -20.90 4.15 4.31
C SER A 93 -21.09 5.45 3.53
N TYR A 94 -20.09 6.32 3.48
CA TYR A 94 -20.17 7.56 2.70
C TYR A 94 -20.18 7.28 1.19
N PHE A 95 -19.42 6.28 0.72
CA PHE A 95 -19.48 5.83 -0.65
C PHE A 95 -20.87 5.30 -1.02
N CYS A 96 -21.44 4.42 -0.19
CA CYS A 96 -22.79 3.91 -0.38
C CYS A 96 -23.82 5.04 -0.41
N TYR A 97 -23.74 5.99 0.53
CA TYR A 97 -24.61 7.16 0.54
C TYR A 97 -24.55 7.94 -0.77
N LEU A 98 -23.34 8.29 -1.26
CA LEU A 98 -23.20 9.02 -2.53
C LEU A 98 -23.73 8.23 -3.73
N TYR A 99 -23.50 6.92 -3.76
CA TYR A 99 -23.99 6.06 -4.82
C TYR A 99 -25.53 5.99 -4.83
N PHE A 100 -26.16 5.76 -3.69
CA PHE A 100 -27.63 5.65 -3.61
C PHE A 100 -28.35 6.99 -3.70
N ALA A 101 -27.76 8.07 -3.20
CA ALA A 101 -28.38 9.40 -3.24
C ALA A 101 -28.25 10.07 -4.61
N ASN A 102 -27.08 9.92 -5.27
CA ASN A 102 -26.76 10.68 -6.49
C ASN A 102 -26.57 9.80 -7.73
N GLY A 103 -26.53 8.46 -7.60
CA GLY A 103 -26.24 7.55 -8.71
C GLY A 103 -24.78 7.57 -9.19
N VAL A 104 -23.87 8.20 -8.42
CA VAL A 104 -22.48 8.44 -8.86
C VAL A 104 -21.52 7.48 -8.14
N ILE A 105 -20.70 6.77 -8.91
CA ILE A 105 -19.55 6.02 -8.39
C ILE A 105 -18.41 7.01 -8.15
N ASN A 106 -18.15 7.33 -6.88
CA ASN A 106 -17.07 8.25 -6.51
C ASN A 106 -15.72 7.50 -6.42
N ILE A 107 -15.03 7.43 -7.55
CA ILE A 107 -13.73 6.74 -7.68
C ILE A 107 -12.66 7.35 -6.77
N ALA A 108 -12.66 8.68 -6.60
CA ALA A 108 -11.70 9.36 -5.74
C ALA A 108 -11.85 8.95 -4.27
N LEU A 109 -13.08 8.79 -3.80
CA LEU A 109 -13.36 8.33 -2.44
C LEU A 109 -12.88 6.88 -2.22
N LEU A 110 -13.07 6.01 -3.20
CA LEU A 110 -12.53 4.64 -3.18
C LEU A 110 -10.99 4.66 -3.17
N GLY A 111 -10.36 5.53 -3.96
CA GLY A 111 -8.91 5.72 -3.92
C GLY A 111 -8.41 6.13 -2.52
N TRP A 112 -9.13 7.02 -1.83
CA TRP A 112 -8.77 7.43 -0.47
C TRP A 112 -9.02 6.33 0.57
N SER A 113 -10.06 5.50 0.41
CA SER A 113 -10.27 4.34 1.28
C SER A 113 -9.15 3.31 1.13
N SER A 114 -8.64 3.13 -0.09
CA SER A 114 -7.43 2.34 -0.34
C SER A 114 -6.20 2.93 0.35
N ALA A 115 -5.92 4.23 0.16
CA ALA A 115 -4.76 4.88 0.78
C ALA A 115 -4.79 4.76 2.31
N TYR A 116 -5.97 4.93 2.90
CA TYR A 116 -6.19 4.69 4.32
C TYR A 116 -5.94 3.23 4.72
N ALA A 117 -6.51 2.26 3.99
CA ALA A 117 -6.34 0.84 4.27
C ALA A 117 -4.87 0.41 4.19
N PHE A 118 -4.12 0.86 3.17
CA PHE A 118 -2.69 0.58 3.04
C PHE A 118 -1.88 1.12 4.22
N THR A 119 -2.03 2.42 4.50
CA THR A 119 -1.15 3.11 5.45
C THR A 119 -1.49 2.74 6.90
N ALA A 120 -2.75 2.85 7.30
CA ALA A 120 -3.19 2.51 8.65
C ALA A 120 -3.13 0.98 8.90
N GLY A 121 -3.41 0.17 7.88
CA GLY A 121 -3.26 -1.29 7.94
C GLY A 121 -1.81 -1.70 8.19
N TYR A 122 -0.85 -1.09 7.50
CA TYR A 122 0.57 -1.33 7.75
C TYR A 122 0.97 -0.99 9.19
N LEU A 123 0.57 0.17 9.71
CA LEU A 123 0.88 0.56 11.09
C LEU A 123 0.30 -0.43 12.12
N LEU A 124 -0.95 -0.87 11.93
CA LEU A 124 -1.53 -1.89 12.78
C LEU A 124 -0.79 -3.22 12.71
N PHE A 125 -0.36 -3.63 11.51
CA PHE A 125 0.43 -4.84 11.32
C PHE A 125 1.79 -4.75 12.04
N CYS A 126 2.50 -3.62 11.91
CA CYS A 126 3.74 -3.37 12.65
C CYS A 126 3.54 -3.40 14.18
N CYS A 127 2.39 -2.97 14.66
CA CYS A 127 2.00 -3.03 16.07
C CYS A 127 1.50 -4.42 16.51
N LYS A 128 1.55 -5.44 15.64
CA LYS A 128 1.01 -6.80 15.88
C LYS A 128 -0.49 -6.82 16.21
N LYS A 129 -1.25 -5.81 15.76
CA LYS A 129 -2.71 -5.71 15.96
C LYS A 129 -3.52 -6.30 14.82
N LEU A 130 -2.86 -6.64 13.71
CA LEU A 130 -3.41 -7.42 12.61
C LEU A 130 -2.60 -8.69 12.43
N ASN A 131 -3.29 -9.81 12.25
CA ASN A 131 -2.63 -11.04 11.84
C ASN A 131 -2.22 -10.95 10.35
N HIS A 132 -1.33 -11.84 9.93
CA HIS A 132 -0.76 -11.82 8.59
C HIS A 132 -1.81 -11.98 7.49
N LEU A 133 -2.84 -12.81 7.70
CA LEU A 133 -3.90 -13.02 6.72
C LEU A 133 -4.73 -11.75 6.52
N ALA A 134 -5.19 -11.13 7.61
CA ALA A 134 -5.95 -9.90 7.57
C ALA A 134 -5.16 -8.75 6.91
N TYR A 135 -3.86 -8.65 7.19
CA TYR A 135 -2.98 -7.69 6.54
C TYR A 135 -2.90 -7.91 5.02
N LEU A 136 -2.72 -9.16 4.56
CA LEU A 136 -2.71 -9.49 3.13
C LEU A 136 -4.04 -9.18 2.46
N LEU A 137 -5.18 -9.50 3.09
CA LEU A 137 -6.50 -9.18 2.55
C LEU A 137 -6.73 -7.66 2.44
N LEU A 138 -6.28 -6.89 3.44
CA LEU A 138 -6.34 -5.43 3.39
C LEU A 138 -5.46 -4.85 2.29
N ASN A 139 -4.25 -5.38 2.08
CA ASN A 139 -3.39 -4.96 0.98
C ASN A 139 -3.99 -5.31 -0.38
N ALA A 140 -4.58 -6.50 -0.53
CA ALA A 140 -5.27 -6.88 -1.77
C ALA A 140 -6.44 -5.95 -2.05
N TYR A 141 -7.27 -5.66 -1.04
CA TYR A 141 -8.34 -4.66 -1.13
C TYR A 141 -7.80 -3.30 -1.57
N ALA A 142 -6.80 -2.77 -0.87
CA ALA A 142 -6.27 -1.45 -1.13
C ALA A 142 -5.70 -1.36 -2.55
N ALA A 143 -4.88 -2.33 -2.96
CA ALA A 143 -4.30 -2.37 -4.29
C ALA A 143 -5.37 -2.38 -5.39
N ILE A 144 -6.39 -3.25 -5.27
CA ILE A 144 -7.45 -3.38 -6.29
C ILE A 144 -8.32 -2.14 -6.36
N VAL A 145 -8.76 -1.63 -5.20
CA VAL A 145 -9.70 -0.49 -5.14
C VAL A 145 -9.05 0.80 -5.63
N LEU A 146 -7.72 0.90 -5.61
CA LEU A 146 -6.98 2.05 -6.13
C LEU A 146 -6.87 2.05 -7.67
N LEU A 147 -6.94 0.89 -8.33
CA LEU A 147 -6.70 0.76 -9.77
C LEU A 147 -7.57 1.71 -10.64
N PRO A 148 -8.88 1.85 -10.42
CA PRO A 148 -9.70 2.75 -11.25
C PRO A 148 -9.26 4.21 -11.15
N GLN A 149 -8.86 4.66 -9.95
CA GLN A 149 -8.35 6.02 -9.76
C GLN A 149 -7.02 6.21 -10.51
N LEU A 150 -6.08 5.26 -10.39
CA LEU A 150 -4.79 5.33 -11.07
C LEU A 150 -4.93 5.30 -12.59
N TRP A 151 -5.90 4.54 -13.09
CA TRP A 151 -6.26 4.55 -14.51
C TRP A 151 -6.78 5.91 -14.95
N GLN A 152 -7.71 6.51 -14.19
CA GLN A 152 -8.23 7.85 -14.48
C GLN A 152 -7.12 8.92 -14.48
N ASP A 153 -6.19 8.84 -13.53
CA ASP A 153 -5.06 9.75 -13.41
C ASP A 153 -3.95 9.48 -14.46
N GLN A 154 -4.09 8.42 -15.26
CA GLN A 154 -3.05 7.93 -16.19
C GLN A 154 -1.70 7.65 -15.50
N ASN A 155 -1.73 7.26 -14.23
CA ASN A 155 -0.54 6.93 -13.44
C ASN A 155 -0.15 5.46 -13.65
N LEU A 156 0.21 5.12 -14.89
CA LEU A 156 0.51 3.75 -15.31
C LEU A 156 1.62 3.04 -14.50
N PRO A 157 2.72 3.72 -14.08
CA PRO A 157 3.73 3.06 -13.27
C PRO A 157 3.20 2.56 -11.92
N VAL A 158 2.41 3.37 -11.21
CA VAL A 158 1.80 2.97 -9.93
C VAL A 158 0.67 1.98 -10.19
N PHE A 159 -0.11 2.13 -11.25
CA PHE A 159 -1.13 1.16 -11.65
C PHE A 159 -0.55 -0.26 -11.81
N ALA A 160 0.57 -0.39 -12.53
CA ALA A 160 1.27 -1.67 -12.69
C ALA A 160 1.82 -2.20 -11.37
N LEU A 161 2.35 -1.32 -10.51
CA LEU A 161 2.82 -1.67 -9.17
C LEU A 161 1.68 -2.25 -8.31
N GLU A 162 0.51 -1.62 -8.34
CA GLU A 162 -0.66 -2.09 -7.57
C GLU A 162 -1.22 -3.42 -8.10
N ILE A 163 -1.19 -3.67 -9.41
CA ILE A 163 -1.51 -5.00 -9.94
C ILE A 163 -0.58 -6.06 -9.33
N ALA A 164 0.73 -5.78 -9.31
CA ALA A 164 1.69 -6.70 -8.70
C ALA A 164 1.41 -6.91 -7.21
N TRP A 165 1.14 -5.84 -6.45
CA TRP A 165 0.81 -5.94 -5.03
C TRP A 165 -0.48 -6.70 -4.76
N ALA A 166 -1.52 -6.51 -5.58
CA ALA A 166 -2.75 -7.28 -5.50
C ALA A 166 -2.49 -8.77 -5.68
N ILE A 167 -1.74 -9.14 -6.72
CA ILE A 167 -1.38 -10.54 -7.01
C ILE A 167 -0.57 -11.14 -5.85
N ILE A 168 0.49 -10.47 -5.40
CA ILE A 168 1.34 -10.93 -4.30
C ILE A 168 0.50 -11.16 -3.04
N SER A 169 -0.40 -10.22 -2.73
CA SER A 169 -1.23 -10.28 -1.53
C SER A 169 -2.26 -11.42 -1.59
N ILE A 170 -2.93 -11.59 -2.73
CA ILE A 170 -3.90 -12.68 -2.94
C ILE A 170 -3.20 -14.04 -2.87
N VAL A 171 -2.09 -14.22 -3.58
CA VAL A 171 -1.32 -15.48 -3.56
C VAL A 171 -0.82 -15.79 -2.15
N GLY A 172 -0.30 -14.78 -1.45
CA GLY A 172 0.10 -14.91 -0.05
C GLY A 172 -1.04 -15.34 0.87
N ALA A 173 -2.24 -14.77 0.68
CA ALA A 173 -3.41 -15.09 1.48
C ALA A 173 -3.87 -16.53 1.24
N ILE A 174 -3.94 -16.97 -0.02
CA ILE A 174 -4.33 -18.33 -0.40
C ILE A 174 -3.37 -19.36 0.20
N LYS A 175 -2.05 -19.13 0.11
CA LYS A 175 -1.05 -20.03 0.70
C LYS A 175 -1.23 -20.15 2.21
N ARG A 176 -1.46 -19.03 2.90
CA ARG A 176 -1.64 -19.01 4.36
C ARG A 176 -2.88 -19.78 4.82
N VAL A 177 -3.97 -19.74 4.03
CA VAL A 177 -5.20 -20.50 4.32
C VAL A 177 -5.02 -22.00 4.05
N ARG A 178 -4.17 -22.39 3.09
CA ARG A 178 -3.90 -23.80 2.76
C ARG A 178 -2.94 -24.49 3.72
N GLU A 179 -2.08 -23.73 4.39
CA GLU A 179 -1.11 -24.24 5.37
C GLU A 179 -1.38 -23.75 6.81
N PRO A 180 -2.57 -23.99 7.40
CA PRO A 180 -2.86 -23.54 8.76
C PRO A 180 -2.09 -24.30 9.85
N HIS A 181 -1.33 -25.34 9.49
CA HIS A 181 -0.79 -26.37 10.39
C HIS A 181 0.59 -26.00 10.95
N LEU A 182 1.12 -24.83 10.58
CA LEU A 182 2.37 -24.25 11.12
C LEU A 182 2.06 -23.13 12.12
N MET A 183 0.95 -23.25 12.84
CA MET A 183 0.49 -22.30 13.87
C MET A 183 0.76 -22.81 15.30
N ASP A 184 1.88 -23.51 15.49
CA ASP A 184 2.50 -23.75 16.80
C ASP A 184 3.82 -22.96 16.90
#